data_AF-A0A945D4T7-F1
#
_entry.id   AF-A0A945D4T7-F1
#
_cell.length_a   1.000
_cell.length_b   1.000
_cell.length_c   1.000
_cell.angle_alpha   90.00
_cell.angle_beta   90.00
_cell.angle_gamma   90.00
#
_symmetry.space_group_name_H-M   'P 1'
#
loop_
_entity.id
_entity.type
_entity.pdbx_description
1 polymer ?
#
loop_
_entity_poly.entity_id
_entity_poly.type
_entity_poly.pdbx_seq_one_letter_code
_entity_poly.pdbx_strand_id
1 'polypeptide(L)'
;MATAAMDDLAARLADRTVSSAFIYTREAHPGENYRHHTTMDDKRANAKAYQEHSNVQRPILLDTVDGDCHQAYGILPNMTWIIGRGGIIIYKGAWTGVEDVEDAFNAYIDGKERQIKDQLVPFYSERFSWRTRNEEGFNEGLVRAGPQAVSDFYPDKKD
;
A
#
# COMPACT_ATOMS: atom_id res chain seq x y z
N MET A 1 -3.32 -8.75 -9.02
CA MET A 1 -3.45 -7.42 -8.39
C MET A 1 -2.50 -7.31 -7.19
N ALA A 2 -1.99 -6.12 -6.86
CA ALA A 2 -1.01 -5.94 -5.79
C ALA A 2 -1.48 -6.48 -4.42
N THR A 3 -2.79 -6.43 -4.14
CA THR A 3 -3.37 -6.94 -2.90
C THR A 3 -3.08 -8.41 -2.66
N ALA A 4 -3.41 -9.28 -3.61
CA ALA A 4 -3.24 -10.73 -3.48
C ALA A 4 -1.76 -11.12 -3.38
N ALA A 5 -0.89 -10.48 -4.16
CA ALA A 5 0.55 -10.73 -4.11
C ALA A 5 1.17 -10.27 -2.78
N MET A 6 0.68 -9.17 -2.20
CA MET A 6 1.10 -8.74 -0.86
C MET A 6 0.54 -9.63 0.26
N ASP A 7 -0.66 -10.21 0.10
CA ASP A 7 -1.19 -11.19 1.04
C ASP A 7 -0.38 -12.49 1.01
N ASP A 8 0.01 -12.96 -0.18
CA ASP A 8 0.92 -14.09 -0.35
C ASP A 8 2.28 -13.82 0.32
N LEU A 9 2.89 -12.66 0.03
CA LEU A 9 4.15 -12.26 0.68
C LEU A 9 4.00 -12.22 2.21
N ALA A 10 2.93 -11.62 2.73
CA ALA A 10 2.68 -11.56 4.17
C ALA A 10 2.54 -12.95 4.79
N ALA A 11 1.86 -13.89 4.13
CA ALA A 11 1.75 -15.27 4.60
C ALA A 11 3.13 -15.96 4.64
N ARG A 12 3.96 -15.76 3.62
CA ARG A 12 5.34 -16.30 3.56
C ARG A 12 6.29 -15.69 4.59
N LEU A 13 6.00 -14.50 5.10
CA LEU A 13 6.84 -13.79 6.07
C LEU A 13 6.32 -13.90 7.53
N ALA A 14 5.13 -14.43 7.75
CA ALA A 14 4.46 -14.42 9.06
C ALA A 14 5.23 -15.19 10.15
N ASP A 15 5.96 -16.23 9.79
CA ASP A 15 6.80 -17.03 10.69
C ASP A 15 8.14 -16.36 11.03
N ARG A 16 8.54 -15.32 10.28
CA ARG A 16 9.81 -14.59 10.44
C ARG A 16 9.69 -13.39 11.39
N THR A 17 8.78 -13.44 12.37
CA THR A 17 8.47 -12.33 13.29
C THR A 17 8.04 -11.02 12.58
N VAL A 18 7.48 -11.14 11.38
CA VAL A 18 6.90 -10.00 10.65
C VAL A 18 5.40 -9.96 10.91
N SER A 19 4.88 -8.76 11.17
CA SER A 19 3.44 -8.49 11.16
C SER A 19 3.13 -7.59 9.98
N SER A 20 2.05 -7.91 9.26
CA SER A 20 1.61 -7.13 8.10
C SER A 20 0.18 -6.67 8.30
N ALA A 21 -0.10 -5.42 7.94
CA ALA A 21 -1.44 -4.85 7.94
C ALA A 21 -1.65 -4.03 6.68
N PHE A 22 -2.91 -3.90 6.27
CA PHE A 22 -3.34 -2.98 5.22
C PHE A 22 -4.00 -1.78 5.90
N ILE A 23 -3.53 -0.57 5.63
CA ILE A 23 -4.14 0.65 6.20
C ILE A 23 -5.10 1.23 5.16
N TYR A 24 -6.39 1.23 5.46
CA TYR A 24 -7.42 1.83 4.63
C TYR A 24 -7.44 3.36 4.87
N THR A 25 -6.90 4.10 3.90
CA THR A 25 -6.74 5.56 3.98
C THR A 25 -7.93 6.29 3.34
N ARG A 26 -7.68 7.34 2.55
CA ARG A 26 -8.71 8.12 1.86
C ARG A 26 -8.86 7.58 0.44
N GLU A 27 -10.05 7.67 -0.12
CA GLU A 27 -10.27 7.25 -1.52
C GLU A 27 -9.36 8.03 -2.47
N ALA A 28 -8.61 7.30 -3.29
CA ALA A 28 -7.69 7.88 -4.27
C ALA A 28 -8.46 8.63 -5.38
N HIS A 29 -9.55 8.01 -5.82
CA HIS A 29 -10.43 8.50 -6.88
C HIS A 29 -11.88 8.29 -6.43
N PRO A 30 -12.39 9.16 -5.53
CA PRO A 30 -13.75 9.03 -5.05
C PRO A 30 -14.75 9.23 -6.20
N GLY A 31 -15.73 8.34 -6.28
CA GLY A 31 -16.83 8.41 -7.24
C GLY A 31 -18.17 8.20 -6.55
N GLU A 32 -19.25 8.10 -7.32
CA GLU A 32 -20.60 7.89 -6.78
C GLU A 32 -20.75 6.58 -5.98
N ASN A 33 -20.00 5.54 -6.31
CA ASN A 33 -20.07 4.25 -5.61
C ASN A 33 -19.21 4.23 -4.34
N TYR A 34 -18.10 4.97 -4.34
CA TYR A 34 -17.20 5.12 -3.19
C TYR A 34 -16.84 6.59 -3.02
N ARG A 35 -17.67 7.32 -2.28
CA ARG A 35 -17.49 8.74 -2.01
C ARG A 35 -16.31 8.96 -1.05
N HIS A 36 -15.82 10.19 -1.03
CA HIS A 36 -14.93 10.62 0.05
C HIS A 36 -15.64 10.42 1.40
N HIS A 37 -14.90 9.93 2.40
CA HIS A 37 -15.45 9.63 3.70
C HIS A 37 -15.72 10.92 4.48
N THR A 38 -16.90 11.04 5.09
CA THR A 38 -17.23 12.12 6.02
C THR A 38 -17.39 11.63 7.46
N THR A 39 -17.57 10.31 7.62
CA THR A 39 -17.70 9.63 8.91
C THR A 39 -16.87 8.34 8.93
N MET A 40 -16.62 7.81 10.13
CA MET A 40 -15.97 6.50 10.27
C MET A 40 -16.87 5.34 9.80
N ASP A 41 -18.20 5.54 9.78
CA ASP A 41 -19.13 4.52 9.29
C ASP A 41 -19.07 4.40 7.77
N ASP A 42 -19.03 5.52 7.03
CA ASP A 42 -18.79 5.53 5.58
C ASP A 42 -17.48 4.82 5.24
N LYS A 43 -16.41 5.17 5.98
CA LYS A 43 -15.08 4.59 5.79
C LYS A 43 -15.08 3.08 6.03
N ARG A 44 -15.77 2.63 7.08
CA ARG A 44 -15.90 1.20 7.39
C ARG A 44 -16.69 0.46 6.31
N ALA A 45 -17.74 1.07 5.77
CA ALA A 45 -18.52 0.49 4.68
C ALA A 45 -17.67 0.32 3.41
N ASN A 46 -16.92 1.35 3.01
CA ASN A 46 -16.02 1.29 1.85
C ASN A 46 -14.89 0.28 2.07
N ALA A 47 -14.25 0.29 3.25
CA ALA A 47 -13.20 -0.67 3.58
C ALA A 47 -13.69 -2.12 3.53
N LYS A 48 -14.92 -2.39 3.99
CA LYS A 48 -15.54 -3.72 3.89
C LYS A 48 -15.82 -4.11 2.44
N ALA A 49 -16.37 -3.20 1.63
CA ALA A 49 -16.58 -3.45 0.20
C ALA A 49 -15.24 -3.74 -0.52
N TYR A 50 -14.18 -3.01 -0.18
CA TYR A 50 -12.84 -3.26 -0.69
C TYR A 50 -12.29 -4.62 -0.25
N GLN A 51 -12.49 -5.00 1.02
CA GLN A 51 -12.09 -6.30 1.54
C GLN A 51 -12.77 -7.44 0.78
N GLU A 52 -14.08 -7.37 0.60
CA GLU A 52 -14.87 -8.38 -0.11
C GLU A 52 -14.47 -8.49 -1.58
N HIS A 53 -14.26 -7.34 -2.25
CA HIS A 53 -13.86 -7.31 -3.65
C HIS A 53 -12.42 -7.83 -3.87
N SER A 54 -11.48 -7.34 -3.06
CA SER A 54 -10.05 -7.60 -3.25
C SER A 54 -9.57 -8.84 -2.50
N ASN A 55 -10.45 -9.48 -1.74
CA ASN A 55 -10.20 -10.65 -0.90
C ASN A 55 -8.97 -10.45 0.02
N VAL A 56 -8.89 -9.30 0.69
CA VAL A 56 -7.75 -8.95 1.57
C VAL A 56 -7.72 -9.91 2.76
N GLN A 57 -6.61 -10.63 2.93
CA GLN A 57 -6.42 -11.58 4.04
C GLN A 57 -5.73 -10.94 5.25
N ARG A 58 -4.86 -9.95 5.03
CA ARG A 58 -4.22 -9.21 6.12
C ARG A 58 -5.23 -8.41 6.94
N PRO A 59 -4.96 -8.14 8.23
CA PRO A 59 -5.73 -7.18 9.02
C PRO A 59 -5.84 -5.83 8.31
N ILE A 60 -7.07 -5.33 8.19
CA ILE A 60 -7.34 -3.97 7.69
C ILE A 60 -7.47 -3.04 8.90
N LEU A 61 -6.60 -2.03 8.96
CA LEU A 61 -6.68 -0.95 9.92
C LEU A 61 -7.30 0.26 9.24
N LEU A 62 -8.24 0.93 9.91
CA LEU A 62 -8.83 2.16 9.38
C LEU A 62 -8.03 3.34 9.90
N ASP A 63 -7.53 4.15 8.97
CA ASP A 63 -7.02 5.48 9.32
C ASP A 63 -8.18 6.38 9.77
N THR A 64 -7.90 7.54 10.35
CA THR A 64 -8.94 8.53 10.67
C THR A 64 -9.61 9.07 9.41
N VAL A 65 -10.77 9.71 9.55
CA VAL A 65 -11.50 10.32 8.42
C VAL A 65 -10.63 11.35 7.71
N ASP A 66 -9.95 12.20 8.49
CA ASP A 66 -9.05 13.25 8.00
C ASP A 66 -7.74 12.68 7.40
N GLY A 67 -7.43 11.43 7.73
CA GLY A 67 -6.32 10.67 7.16
C GLY A 67 -5.00 10.95 7.85
N ASP A 68 -4.95 10.95 9.18
CA ASP A 68 -3.75 11.31 9.94
C ASP A 68 -2.55 10.42 9.60
N CYS A 69 -2.76 9.09 9.48
CA CYS A 69 -1.73 8.18 9.02
C CYS A 69 -1.38 8.45 7.55
N HIS A 70 -2.37 8.67 6.69
CA HIS A 70 -2.15 8.97 5.29
C HIS A 70 -1.27 10.22 5.10
N GLN A 71 -1.50 11.27 5.89
CA GLN A 71 -0.70 12.50 5.91
C GLN A 71 0.71 12.24 6.41
N ALA A 72 0.85 11.54 7.55
CA ALA A 72 2.16 11.27 8.15
C ALA A 72 3.06 10.36 7.28
N TYR A 73 2.46 9.46 6.49
CA TYR A 73 3.17 8.42 5.74
C TYR A 73 3.22 8.65 4.22
N GLY A 74 2.84 9.83 3.73
CA GLY A 74 3.24 10.32 2.40
C GLY A 74 2.13 10.55 1.37
N ILE A 75 0.85 10.50 1.74
CA ILE A 75 -0.35 10.92 0.98
C ILE A 75 -0.63 10.24 -0.37
N LEU A 76 0.20 9.29 -0.80
CA LEU A 76 -0.03 8.54 -2.04
C LEU A 76 -0.90 7.30 -1.78
N PRO A 77 -1.78 6.92 -2.72
CA PRO A 77 -2.88 5.99 -2.47
C PRO A 77 -2.49 4.53 -2.25
N ASN A 78 -1.26 4.12 -2.59
CA ASN A 78 -0.81 2.74 -2.48
C ASN A 78 0.67 2.67 -2.08
N MET A 79 1.04 3.38 -1.02
CA MET A 79 2.39 3.32 -0.46
C MET A 79 2.61 2.04 0.36
N THR A 80 3.86 1.59 0.42
CA THR A 80 4.26 0.51 1.33
C THR A 80 5.47 0.93 2.16
N TRP A 81 5.46 0.53 3.42
CA TRP A 81 6.54 0.76 4.37
C TRP A 81 6.94 -0.56 5.03
N ILE A 82 8.25 -0.74 5.27
CA ILE A 82 8.76 -1.73 6.22
C ILE A 82 9.37 -0.96 7.38
N ILE A 83 8.83 -1.18 8.58
CA ILE A 83 9.27 -0.52 9.81
C ILE A 83 9.88 -1.57 10.73
N GLY A 84 11.17 -1.42 11.00
CA GLY A 84 11.93 -2.25 11.92
C GLY A 84 11.72 -1.86 13.38
N ARG A 85 12.31 -2.64 14.28
CA ARG A 85 12.30 -2.39 15.72
C ARG A 85 12.85 -0.99 16.03
N GLY A 86 12.19 -0.27 16.94
CA GLY A 86 12.58 1.09 17.30
C GLY A 86 12.15 2.17 16.31
N GLY A 87 11.27 1.84 15.35
CA GLY A 87 10.76 2.81 14.38
C GLY A 87 11.70 3.10 13.21
N ILE A 88 12.72 2.25 13.00
CA ILE A 88 13.66 2.39 11.89
C ILE A 88 12.94 2.07 10.59
N ILE A 89 12.97 2.99 9.64
CA ILE A 89 12.43 2.75 8.30
C ILE A 89 13.44 1.88 7.54
N ILE A 90 13.04 0.65 7.22
CA ILE A 90 13.83 -0.29 6.42
C ILE A 90 13.55 -0.06 4.93
N TYR A 91 12.29 0.21 4.59
CA TYR A 91 11.84 0.44 3.23
C TYR A 91 10.69 1.44 3.20
N LYS A 92 10.68 2.30 2.17
CA LYS A 92 9.59 3.21 1.84
C LYS A 92 9.41 3.21 0.32
N GLY A 93 8.25 2.76 -0.13
CA GLY A 93 7.84 2.80 -1.53
C GLY A 93 6.71 3.81 -1.74
N ALA A 94 6.87 4.71 -2.71
CA ALA A 94 5.80 5.62 -3.15
C ALA A 94 4.61 4.86 -3.77
N TRP A 95 4.88 3.68 -4.34
CA TRP A 95 3.89 2.73 -4.82
C TRP A 95 4.31 1.31 -4.42
N THR A 96 3.35 0.45 -4.14
CA THR A 96 3.59 -0.96 -3.84
C THR A 96 4.09 -1.70 -5.08
N GLY A 97 5.35 -2.14 -5.04
CA GLY A 97 5.93 -3.20 -5.87
C GLY A 97 6.28 -4.37 -4.97
N VAL A 98 5.69 -5.55 -5.21
CA VAL A 98 5.81 -6.67 -4.27
C VAL A 98 7.23 -7.23 -4.27
N GLU A 99 7.87 -7.30 -5.44
CA GLU A 99 9.27 -7.70 -5.56
C GLU A 99 10.19 -6.73 -4.79
N ASP A 100 9.98 -5.41 -4.92
CA ASP A 100 10.79 -4.41 -4.21
C ASP A 100 10.68 -4.54 -2.67
N VAL A 101 9.47 -4.85 -2.17
CA VAL A 101 9.23 -5.05 -0.73
C VAL A 101 9.95 -6.31 -0.24
N GLU A 102 9.86 -7.40 -1.00
CA GLU A 102 10.52 -8.66 -0.67
C GLU A 102 12.05 -8.52 -0.71
N ASP A 103 12.58 -7.87 -1.75
CA ASP A 103 14.01 -7.62 -1.91
C ASP A 103 14.55 -6.75 -0.77
N ALA A 104 13.85 -5.67 -0.42
CA ALA A 104 14.24 -4.79 0.69
C ALA A 104 14.22 -5.54 2.03
N PHE A 105 13.23 -6.40 2.26
CA PHE A 105 13.18 -7.24 3.46
C PHE A 105 14.35 -8.22 3.51
N ASN A 106 14.58 -8.98 2.43
CA ASN A 106 15.64 -9.98 2.38
C ASN A 106 17.04 -9.34 2.49
N ALA A 107 17.27 -8.21 1.82
CA ALA A 107 18.53 -7.46 1.93
C ALA A 107 18.77 -6.96 3.36
N TYR A 108 17.73 -6.51 4.06
CA TYR A 108 17.84 -6.10 5.46
C TYR A 108 18.18 -7.29 6.38
N ILE A 109 17.51 -8.43 6.21
CA ILE A 109 17.79 -9.62 7.03
C ILE A 109 19.21 -10.15 6.77
N ASP A 110 19.64 -10.28 5.51
CA ASP A 110 21.01 -10.67 5.15
C ASP A 110 22.04 -9.71 5.78
N GLY A 111 21.83 -8.39 5.65
CA GLY A 111 22.69 -7.39 6.26
C GLY A 111 22.76 -7.50 7.79
N LYS A 112 21.64 -7.83 8.45
CA LYS A 112 21.58 -8.06 9.90
C LYS A 112 22.32 -9.31 10.33
N GLU A 113 22.21 -10.41 9.59
CA GLU A 113 22.91 -11.66 9.87
C GLU A 113 24.42 -11.53 9.66
N ARG A 114 24.84 -10.78 8.64
CA ARG A 114 26.25 -10.54 8.33
C ARG A 114 26.88 -9.38 9.10
N GLN A 115 26.10 -8.58 9.82
CA GLN A 115 26.54 -7.33 10.44
C GLN A 115 27.83 -7.46 11.26
N ILE A 116 27.90 -8.46 12.14
CA ILE A 116 29.04 -8.65 13.04
C ILE A 116 30.24 -9.23 12.27
N LYS A 117 29.99 -10.24 11.45
CA LYS A 117 31.03 -10.98 10.71
C LYS A 117 31.72 -10.09 9.69
N ASP A 118 30.94 -9.33 8.93
CA ASP A 118 31.40 -8.53 7.80
C ASP A 118 31.58 -7.05 8.19
N GLN A 119 31.41 -6.71 9.47
CA GLN A 119 31.53 -5.35 10.02
C GLN A 119 30.67 -4.32 9.26
N LEU A 120 29.46 -4.72 8.88
CA LEU A 120 28.56 -3.86 8.11
C LEU A 120 28.01 -2.72 8.98
N VAL A 121 28.00 -1.52 8.40
CA VAL A 121 27.40 -0.32 9.00
C VAL A 121 26.20 0.09 8.15
N PRO A 122 25.00 0.29 8.75
CA PRO A 122 23.84 0.75 8.00
C PRO A 122 24.03 2.19 7.53
N PHE A 123 23.53 2.51 6.35
CA PHE A 123 23.46 3.86 5.82
C PHE A 123 22.13 4.07 5.08
N TYR A 124 21.75 5.34 4.92
CA TYR A 124 20.53 5.72 4.21
C TYR A 124 20.82 6.08 2.76
N SER A 125 19.93 5.68 1.84
CA SER A 125 20.00 6.07 0.43
C SER A 125 18.62 6.16 -0.20
N GLU A 126 18.43 7.16 -1.08
CA GLU A 126 17.26 7.26 -1.96
C GLU A 126 17.67 6.98 -3.41
N ARG A 127 16.83 6.24 -4.14
CA ARG A 127 17.08 5.83 -5.53
C ARG A 127 15.76 5.76 -6.30
N PHE A 128 15.82 5.99 -7.61
CA PHE A 128 14.70 5.69 -8.49
C PHE A 128 14.59 4.19 -8.72
N SER A 129 13.35 3.69 -8.78
CA SER A 129 13.01 2.34 -9.25
C SER A 129 12.04 2.44 -10.42
N TRP A 130 11.98 1.39 -11.23
CA TRP A 130 11.15 1.31 -12.42
C TRP A 130 10.07 0.26 -12.22
N ARG A 131 8.84 0.55 -12.65
CA ARG A 131 7.72 -0.38 -12.60
C ARG A 131 6.91 -0.32 -13.88
N THR A 132 6.28 -1.44 -14.23
CA THR A 132 5.20 -1.44 -15.21
C THR A 132 3.89 -1.05 -14.55
N ARG A 133 3.03 -0.33 -15.28
CA ARG A 133 1.69 0.01 -14.81
C ARG A 133 0.71 -1.02 -15.37
N ASN A 134 -0.09 -1.62 -14.49
CA ASN A 134 -1.28 -2.36 -14.91
C ASN A 134 -2.38 -1.35 -15.27
N GLU A 135 -2.45 -0.95 -16.54
CA GLU A 135 -3.44 0.02 -17.00
C GLU A 135 -4.87 -0.51 -16.94
N GLU A 136 -5.07 -1.78 -17.29
CA GLU A 136 -6.39 -2.43 -17.25
C GLU A 136 -6.94 -2.43 -15.82
N GLY A 137 -6.20 -2.98 -14.86
CA GLY A 137 -6.64 -3.01 -13.45
C GLY A 137 -6.79 -1.62 -12.83
N PHE A 138 -6.00 -0.63 -13.29
CA PHE A 138 -6.20 0.77 -12.90
C PHE A 138 -7.54 1.32 -13.41
N ASN A 139 -7.86 1.09 -14.69
CA ASN A 139 -9.11 1.55 -15.30
C ASN A 139 -10.34 0.83 -14.71
N GLU A 140 -10.24 -0.48 -14.45
CA GLU A 140 -11.29 -1.22 -13.75
C GLU A 140 -11.60 -0.61 -12.38
N GLY A 141 -10.58 -0.15 -11.65
CA GLY A 141 -10.73 0.55 -10.38
C GLY A 141 -11.52 1.85 -10.52
N LEU A 142 -11.21 2.67 -11.52
CA LEU A 142 -11.95 3.91 -11.80
C LEU A 142 -13.43 3.64 -12.14
N VAL A 143 -13.68 2.71 -13.06
CA VAL A 143 -15.05 2.34 -13.47
C VAL A 143 -15.86 1.83 -12.28
N ARG A 144 -15.24 1.04 -11.39
CA ARG A 144 -15.88 0.56 -10.17
C ARG A 144 -16.25 1.70 -9.21
N ALA A 145 -15.38 2.70 -9.07
CA ALA A 145 -15.66 3.88 -8.25
C ALA A 145 -16.81 4.72 -8.80
N GLY A 146 -16.98 4.72 -10.12
CA GLY A 146 -18.14 5.27 -10.83
C GLY A 146 -17.73 6.18 -11.99
N PRO A 147 -18.66 6.48 -12.92
CA PRO A 147 -18.48 7.45 -14.00
C PRO A 147 -17.74 8.73 -13.61
N GLN A 148 -18.01 9.30 -12.43
CA GLN A 148 -17.30 10.51 -11.99
C GLN A 148 -15.79 10.27 -11.82
N ALA A 149 -15.39 9.15 -11.23
CA ALA A 149 -13.97 8.85 -11.03
C ALA A 149 -13.23 8.70 -12.37
N VAL A 150 -13.91 8.17 -13.39
CA VAL A 150 -13.38 8.08 -14.76
C VAL A 150 -13.24 9.48 -15.36
N SER A 151 -14.27 10.33 -15.28
CA SER A 151 -14.21 11.69 -15.84
C SER A 151 -13.20 12.59 -15.14
N ASP A 152 -13.06 12.46 -13.82
CA ASP A 152 -12.11 13.24 -13.03
C ASP A 152 -10.66 12.88 -13.40
N PHE A 153 -10.41 11.62 -13.77
CA PHE A 153 -9.08 11.16 -14.19
C PHE A 153 -8.79 11.38 -15.68
N TYR A 154 -9.81 11.23 -16.53
CA TYR A 154 -9.74 11.42 -17.99
C TYR A 154 -10.69 12.54 -18.45
N PRO A 155 -10.39 13.81 -18.12
CA PRO A 155 -11.29 14.92 -18.43
C PRO A 155 -11.56 15.12 -19.93
N ASP A 156 -10.64 14.65 -20.78
CA ASP A 156 -10.72 14.80 -22.24
C ASP A 156 -11.37 13.60 -22.96
N LYS A 157 -11.66 12.49 -22.25
CA LYS A 157 -12.44 11.37 -22.80
C LYS A 157 -13.93 11.64 -22.54
N LYS A 158 -14.53 12.52 -23.34
CA LYS A 158 -15.99 12.55 -23.51
C LYS A 158 -16.39 11.51 -24.55
N ASP A 159 -17.50 10.82 -24.29
CA ASP A 159 -18.08 9.73 -25.08
C ASP A 159 -18.00 9.90 -26.61
#